data_AF-A0A1F7CNC3-F1
#
_entry.id   AF-A0A1F7CNC3-F1
#
_cell.length_a   1.000
_cell.length_b   1.000
_cell.length_c   1.000
_cell.angle_alpha   90.00
_cell.angle_beta   90.00
_cell.angle_gamma   90.00
#
_symmetry.space_group_name_H-M   'P 1'
#
loop_
_entity.id
_entity.type
_entity.pdbx_description
1 polymer ?
#
loop_
_entity_poly.entity_id
_entity_poly.type
_entity_poly.pdbx_seq_one_letter_code
_entity_poly.pdbx_strand_id
1 'polypeptide(L)'
;MMKLHTGDNVVIISGKEKGKTGKVIHVLRAINRLVVEGVNMRTRHQKKTLQRPGQIVRYEASIHASNAMMVDPKNAKRTRIGIVCGEHGKQRVAKKSGSALERGKDAPKKQRREKEQTIGEEQVIKKKENTVREPFWKRAFRTGDKAIDGQEEGRNRQEEIDRSSVGSVRRSRESS
;
A
#
# COMPACT_ATOMS: atom_id res chain seq x y z
N MET A 1 -23.29 6.42 -16.40
CA MET A 1 -22.86 5.49 -15.32
C MET A 1 -22.61 4.10 -15.89
N MET A 2 -21.45 3.51 -15.63
CA MET A 2 -21.09 2.16 -16.10
C MET A 2 -21.80 1.08 -15.26
N LYS A 3 -22.41 0.09 -15.93
CA LYS A 3 -23.25 -0.97 -15.33
C LYS A 3 -22.53 -2.33 -15.17
N LEU A 4 -21.32 -2.45 -15.70
CA LEU A 4 -20.50 -3.66 -15.65
C LEU A 4 -19.62 -3.61 -14.40
N HIS A 5 -19.45 -4.77 -13.77
CA HIS A 5 -18.66 -4.96 -12.57
C HIS A 5 -17.55 -6.00 -12.80
N THR A 6 -16.63 -6.06 -11.85
CA THR A 6 -15.56 -7.06 -11.86
C THR A 6 -16.15 -8.47 -11.73
N GLY A 7 -15.69 -9.39 -12.56
CA GLY A 7 -16.16 -10.78 -12.60
C GLY A 7 -17.32 -11.06 -13.55
N ASP A 8 -17.92 -10.03 -14.16
CA ASP A 8 -18.94 -10.22 -15.19
C ASP A 8 -18.37 -10.89 -16.45
N ASN A 9 -19.15 -11.76 -17.10
CA ASN A 9 -18.81 -12.32 -18.41
C ASN A 9 -19.32 -11.40 -19.53
N VAL A 10 -18.43 -10.97 -20.41
CA VAL A 10 -18.75 -10.02 -21.47
C VAL A 10 -18.34 -10.52 -22.85
N VAL A 11 -19.04 -10.04 -23.86
CA VAL A 11 -18.74 -10.24 -25.27
C VAL A 11 -18.42 -8.90 -25.92
N ILE A 12 -17.45 -8.91 -26.81
CA ILE A 12 -17.03 -7.72 -27.55
C ILE A 12 -17.91 -7.53 -28.76
N ILE A 13 -18.47 -6.33 -28.88
CA ILE A 13 -19.43 -5.97 -29.94
C ILE A 13 -18.71 -5.38 -31.15
N SER A 14 -17.64 -4.62 -30.90
CA SER A 14 -16.95 -3.80 -31.87
C SER A 14 -15.44 -3.74 -31.61
N GLY A 15 -14.66 -3.48 -32.66
CA GLY A 15 -13.20 -3.42 -32.64
C GLY A 15 -12.53 -4.69 -33.19
N LYS A 16 -11.20 -4.74 -33.06
CA LYS A 16 -10.34 -5.82 -33.60
C LYS A 16 -10.75 -7.22 -33.09
N GLU A 17 -11.21 -7.28 -31.85
CA GLU A 17 -11.51 -8.54 -31.15
C GLU A 17 -13.02 -8.84 -31.10
N LYS A 18 -13.79 -8.36 -32.09
CA LYS A 18 -15.25 -8.52 -32.15
C LYS A 18 -15.66 -10.00 -32.07
N GLY A 19 -16.67 -10.30 -31.25
CA GLY A 19 -17.24 -11.64 -31.08
C GLY A 19 -16.57 -12.48 -29.98
N LYS A 20 -15.37 -12.11 -29.53
CA LYS A 20 -14.72 -12.81 -28.41
C LYS A 20 -15.46 -12.55 -27.10
N THR A 21 -15.56 -13.60 -26.29
CA THR A 21 -16.09 -13.58 -24.92
C THR A 21 -14.94 -13.65 -23.93
N GLY A 22 -15.07 -12.97 -22.79
CA GLY A 22 -14.09 -13.03 -21.72
C GLY A 22 -14.63 -12.48 -20.41
N LYS A 23 -13.93 -12.77 -19.32
CA LYS A 23 -14.27 -12.28 -17.98
C LYS A 23 -13.67 -10.91 -17.75
N VAL A 24 -14.42 -10.03 -17.09
CA VAL A 24 -13.92 -8.71 -16.68
C VAL A 24 -12.99 -8.87 -15.48
N ILE A 25 -11.71 -8.59 -15.68
CA ILE A 25 -10.70 -8.64 -14.62
C ILE A 25 -10.78 -7.37 -13.78
N HIS A 26 -10.78 -6.19 -14.43
CA HIS A 26 -10.77 -4.90 -13.75
C HIS A 26 -11.70 -3.90 -14.44
N VAL A 27 -12.34 -3.07 -13.62
CA VAL A 27 -13.26 -2.02 -14.07
C VAL A 27 -12.70 -0.64 -13.70
N LEU A 28 -12.30 0.13 -14.70
CA LEU A 28 -11.78 1.49 -14.52
C LEU A 28 -12.92 2.50 -14.66
N ARG A 29 -13.72 2.64 -13.58
CA ARG A 29 -14.93 3.48 -13.55
C ARG A 29 -14.68 4.95 -13.85
N ALA A 30 -13.54 5.49 -13.43
CA ALA A 30 -13.18 6.89 -13.65
C ALA A 30 -13.07 7.27 -15.14
N ILE A 31 -12.59 6.34 -15.97
CA ILE A 31 -12.33 6.57 -17.39
C ILE A 31 -13.25 5.75 -18.31
N ASN A 32 -14.26 5.07 -17.76
CA ASN A 32 -15.20 4.20 -18.49
C ASN A 32 -14.51 3.11 -19.33
N ARG A 33 -13.45 2.50 -18.80
CA ARG A 33 -12.73 1.40 -19.47
C ARG A 33 -12.77 0.12 -18.66
N LEU A 34 -12.57 -1.00 -19.35
CA LEU A 34 -12.61 -2.36 -18.81
C LEU A 34 -11.36 -3.10 -19.25
N VAL A 35 -10.82 -3.95 -18.38
CA VAL A 35 -9.80 -4.94 -18.76
C VAL A 35 -10.49 -6.30 -18.78
N VAL A 36 -10.46 -6.96 -19.94
CA VAL A 36 -11.10 -8.25 -20.18
C VAL A 36 -10.01 -9.27 -20.49
N GLU A 37 -10.15 -10.46 -19.92
CA GLU A 37 -9.22 -11.57 -20.08
C GLU A 37 -9.09 -12.00 -21.55
N GLY A 38 -7.86 -12.20 -22.03
CA GLY A 38 -7.58 -12.68 -23.38
C GLY A 38 -7.92 -11.70 -24.51
N VAL A 39 -8.24 -10.45 -24.17
CA VAL A 39 -8.74 -9.45 -25.12
C VAL A 39 -7.79 -8.27 -25.22
N ASN A 40 -7.59 -7.77 -26.44
CA ASN A 40 -6.78 -6.57 -26.71
C ASN A 40 -5.36 -6.73 -26.12
N MET A 41 -4.75 -7.90 -26.36
CA MET A 41 -3.40 -8.18 -25.90
C MET A 41 -2.40 -7.27 -26.60
N ARG A 42 -1.50 -6.68 -25.81
CA ARG A 42 -0.41 -5.83 -26.30
C ARG A 42 0.91 -6.36 -25.78
N THR A 43 1.93 -6.19 -26.62
CA THR A 43 3.31 -6.53 -26.27
C THR A 43 4.00 -5.30 -25.71
N ARG A 44 4.63 -5.42 -24.54
CA ARG A 44 5.53 -4.42 -23.97
C ARG A 44 6.89 -5.05 -23.74
N HIS A 45 7.91 -4.42 -24.34
CA HIS A 45 9.31 -4.72 -24.05
C HIS A 45 9.67 -4.06 -22.72
N GLN A 46 10.01 -4.86 -21.71
CA GLN A 46 10.51 -4.37 -20.44
C GLN A 46 12.04 -4.36 -20.48
N LYS A 47 12.63 -3.18 -20.23
CA LYS A 47 14.08 -3.06 -20.10
C LYS A 47 14.55 -3.85 -18.87
N LYS A 48 15.79 -4.35 -18.93
CA LYS A 48 16.44 -5.02 -17.81
C LYS A 48 16.51 -4.08 -16.61
N THR A 49 16.23 -4.61 -15.43
CA THR A 49 16.44 -3.96 -14.12
C THR A 49 17.45 -4.81 -13.34
N LEU A 50 18.07 -4.26 -12.28
CA LEU A 50 19.02 -5.00 -11.44
C LEU A 50 18.46 -6.35 -10.92
N GLN A 51 17.15 -6.39 -10.65
CA GLN A 51 16.45 -7.56 -10.10
C GLN A 51 15.82 -8.48 -11.17
N ARG A 52 15.66 -8.03 -12.42
CA ARG A 52 14.90 -8.78 -13.44
C ARG A 52 15.52 -8.63 -14.83
N PRO A 53 15.73 -9.73 -15.57
CA PRO A 53 16.21 -9.66 -16.95
C PRO A 53 15.19 -8.94 -17.85
N GLY A 54 15.66 -8.43 -18.98
CA GLY A 54 14.78 -7.85 -20.00
C GLY A 54 13.84 -8.91 -20.55
N GLN A 55 12.55 -8.61 -20.64
CA GLN A 55 11.53 -9.58 -21.06
C GLN A 55 10.46 -8.93 -21.95
N ILE A 56 9.92 -9.74 -22.85
CA ILE A 56 8.79 -9.37 -23.69
C ILE A 56 7.51 -9.82 -22.98
N VAL A 57 6.79 -8.86 -22.39
CA VAL A 57 5.56 -9.17 -21.64
C VAL A 57 4.35 -8.89 -22.52
N ARG A 58 3.45 -9.87 -22.62
CA ARG A 58 2.11 -9.70 -23.18
C ARG A 58 1.14 -9.46 -22.04
N TYR A 59 0.29 -8.45 -22.18
CA TYR A 59 -0.71 -8.09 -21.18
C TYR A 59 -1.99 -7.61 -21.85
N GLU A 60 -3.11 -7.74 -21.16
CA GLU A 60 -4.42 -7.29 -21.61
C GLU A 60 -4.51 -5.77 -21.49
N ALA A 61 -4.79 -5.09 -22.60
CA ALA A 61 -5.02 -3.66 -22.58
C ALA A 61 -6.51 -3.34 -22.44
N SER A 62 -6.79 -2.23 -21.75
CA SER A 62 -8.16 -1.82 -21.51
C SER A 62 -8.93 -1.48 -22.80
N ILE A 63 -10.21 -1.84 -22.84
CA ILE A 63 -11.18 -1.53 -23.88
C ILE A 63 -12.22 -0.55 -23.35
N HIS A 64 -12.86 0.22 -24.24
CA HIS A 64 -13.93 1.12 -23.83
C HIS A 64 -15.21 0.33 -23.48
N ALA A 65 -15.92 0.75 -22.44
CA ALA A 65 -17.07 0.00 -21.92
C ALA A 65 -18.22 -0.14 -22.93
N SER A 66 -18.37 0.79 -23.89
CA SER A 66 -19.37 0.71 -24.95
C SER A 66 -19.16 -0.47 -25.91
N ASN A 67 -17.93 -0.97 -26.01
CA ASN A 67 -17.57 -2.03 -26.95
C ASN A 67 -17.78 -3.42 -26.34
N ALA A 68 -18.24 -3.50 -25.09
CA ALA A 68 -18.48 -4.73 -24.37
C ALA A 68 -19.95 -4.81 -23.92
N MET A 69 -20.51 -6.02 -23.97
CA MET A 69 -21.87 -6.34 -23.52
C MET A 69 -21.85 -7.53 -22.60
N MET A 70 -22.74 -7.55 -21.61
CA MET A 70 -22.92 -8.72 -20.74
C MET A 70 -23.42 -9.93 -21.56
N VAL A 71 -22.86 -11.09 -21.26
CA VAL A 71 -23.39 -12.38 -21.71
C VAL A 71 -24.40 -12.87 -20.68
N ASP A 72 -25.60 -13.23 -21.15
CA ASP A 72 -26.65 -13.77 -20.30
C ASP A 72 -26.27 -15.18 -19.82
N PRO A 73 -26.26 -15.48 -18.51
CA PRO A 73 -25.88 -16.81 -18.02
C PRO A 73 -26.82 -17.92 -18.49
N LYS A 74 -28.10 -17.61 -18.76
CA LYS A 74 -29.06 -18.62 -19.23
C LYS A 74 -29.01 -18.86 -20.74
N ASN A 75 -28.89 -17.77 -21.51
CA ASN A 75 -29.08 -17.81 -22.95
C ASN A 75 -27.77 -17.76 -23.75
N ALA A 76 -26.62 -17.54 -23.10
CA ALA A 76 -25.30 -17.31 -23.70
C ALA A 76 -25.26 -16.21 -24.77
N LYS A 77 -26.34 -15.43 -24.91
CA LYS A 77 -26.49 -14.35 -25.88
C LYS A 77 -26.13 -13.02 -25.23
N ARG A 78 -25.66 -12.07 -26.04
CA ARG A 78 -25.44 -10.69 -25.62
C ARG A 78 -26.74 -10.04 -25.13
N THR A 79 -26.71 -9.42 -23.95
CA THR A 79 -27.88 -8.82 -23.30
C THR A 79 -27.56 -7.46 -22.67
N ARG A 80 -28.57 -6.59 -22.62
CA ARG A 80 -28.51 -5.30 -21.90
C ARG A 80 -28.86 -5.49 -20.43
N ILE A 81 -28.19 -4.74 -19.56
CA ILE A 81 -28.45 -4.76 -18.11
C ILE A 81 -29.55 -3.74 -17.77
N GLY A 82 -30.65 -4.24 -17.22
CA GLY A 82 -31.68 -3.48 -16.53
C GLY A 82 -31.40 -3.40 -15.02
N ILE A 83 -31.98 -2.40 -14.37
CA ILE A 83 -31.99 -2.28 -12.91
C ILE A 83 -33.45 -2.25 -12.51
N VAL A 84 -33.84 -3.17 -11.62
CA VAL A 84 -35.18 -3.23 -11.03
C VAL A 84 -35.04 -2.91 -9.55
N CYS A 85 -35.91 -2.05 -9.05
CA CYS A 85 -36.01 -1.77 -7.62
C CYS A 85 -37.01 -2.77 -7.03
N GLY A 86 -36.53 -3.72 -6.24
CA GLY A 86 -37.37 -4.58 -5.41
C GLY A 86 -37.39 -4.11 -3.96
N GLU A 87 -38.08 -4.85 -3.10
CA GLU A 87 -38.20 -4.57 -1.67
C GLU A 87 -36.84 -4.57 -0.96
N HIS A 88 -35.92 -5.45 -1.38
CA HIS A 88 -34.57 -5.57 -0.83
C HIS A 88 -33.52 -4.67 -1.53
N GLY A 89 -33.98 -3.72 -2.36
CA GLY A 89 -33.13 -2.75 -3.04
C GLY A 89 -32.94 -2.98 -4.55
N LYS A 90 -31.93 -2.34 -5.12
CA LYS A 90 -31.68 -2.35 -6.57
C LYS A 90 -31.00 -3.63 -7.02
N GLN A 91 -31.67 -4.39 -7.88
CA GLN A 91 -31.16 -5.63 -8.47
C GLN A 91 -30.88 -5.47 -9.96
N ARG A 92 -29.78 -6.07 -10.42
CA ARG A 92 -29.41 -6.11 -11.84
C ARG A 92 -30.16 -7.26 -12.51
N VAL A 93 -30.78 -6.99 -13.65
CA VAL A 93 -31.50 -8.01 -14.42
C VAL A 93 -31.04 -8.00 -15.88
N ALA A 94 -30.96 -9.19 -16.47
CA ALA A 94 -30.72 -9.37 -17.89
C ALA A 94 -32.02 -9.08 -18.66
N LYS A 95 -32.04 -8.05 -19.52
CA LYS A 95 -33.29 -7.65 -20.23
C LYS A 95 -33.87 -8.72 -21.15
N LYS A 96 -33.06 -9.67 -21.65
CA LYS A 96 -33.54 -10.71 -22.57
C LYS A 96 -34.13 -11.92 -21.84
N SER A 97 -33.47 -12.40 -20.79
CA SER A 97 -33.93 -13.58 -20.05
C SER A 97 -34.74 -13.23 -18.80
N GLY A 98 -34.80 -11.97 -18.39
CA GLY A 98 -35.36 -11.54 -17.11
C GLY A 98 -34.54 -12.00 -15.90
N SER A 99 -33.41 -12.68 -16.11
CA SER A 99 -32.68 -13.32 -15.01
C SER A 99 -31.96 -12.31 -14.15
N ALA A 100 -32.01 -12.55 -12.84
CA ALA A 100 -31.17 -11.89 -11.85
C ALA A 100 -29.68 -12.07 -12.18
N LEU A 101 -28.93 -10.97 -12.16
CA LEU A 101 -27.48 -10.96 -12.29
C LEU A 101 -26.86 -10.69 -10.93
N GLU A 102 -25.74 -11.35 -10.65
CA GLU A 102 -25.04 -11.17 -9.38
C GLU A 102 -24.53 -9.73 -9.21
N ARG A 103 -24.47 -9.29 -7.95
CA ARG A 103 -23.80 -8.05 -7.57
C ARG A 103 -22.29 -8.29 -7.65
N GLY A 104 -21.63 -7.62 -8.59
CA GLY A 104 -20.18 -7.76 -8.73
C GLY A 104 -19.45 -7.24 -7.50
N LYS A 105 -18.39 -7.94 -7.12
CA LYS A 105 -17.52 -7.60 -5.99
C LYS A 105 -16.57 -6.49 -6.43
N ASP A 106 -17.04 -5.25 -6.42
CA ASP A 106 -16.13 -4.12 -6.58
C ASP A 106 -15.21 -4.08 -5.34
N ALA A 107 -13.90 -3.97 -5.56
CA ALA A 107 -12.94 -3.86 -4.47
C ALA A 107 -13.36 -2.70 -3.54
N PRO A 108 -13.35 -2.89 -2.21
CA PRO A 108 -13.71 -1.83 -1.29
C PRO A 108 -12.80 -0.63 -1.56
N LYS A 109 -13.41 0.56 -1.67
CA LYS A 109 -12.68 1.82 -1.89
C LYS A 109 -11.66 1.93 -0.76
N LYS A 110 -10.37 1.77 -1.07
CA LYS A 110 -9.28 1.82 -0.10
C LYS A 110 -9.47 3.12 0.71
N GLN A 111 -9.82 3.00 1.99
CA GLN A 111 -9.91 4.13 2.91
C GLN A 111 -8.51 4.74 2.97
N ARG A 112 -8.26 5.78 2.17
CA ARG A 112 -6.92 6.30 1.91
C ARG A 112 -6.69 7.66 2.57
N ARG A 113 -7.28 7.95 3.74
CA ARG A 113 -7.07 9.27 4.36
C ARG A 113 -6.82 9.33 5.87
N GLU A 114 -7.07 8.28 6.64
CA GLU A 114 -6.91 8.39 8.10
C GLU A 114 -5.56 7.85 8.61
N LYS A 115 -4.93 6.89 7.91
CA LYS A 115 -3.64 6.32 8.32
C LYS A 115 -2.43 7.23 8.04
N GLU A 116 -2.55 8.22 7.15
CA GLU A 116 -1.47 9.18 6.87
C GLU A 116 -1.45 10.33 7.90
N GLN A 117 -2.57 10.59 8.58
CA GLN A 117 -2.67 11.61 9.63
C GLN A 117 -2.14 11.10 10.98
N THR A 118 -2.47 9.86 11.36
CA THR A 118 -1.99 9.28 12.63
C THR A 118 -0.47 9.07 12.66
N ILE A 119 0.14 8.67 11.54
CA ILE A 119 1.60 8.49 11.44
C ILE A 119 2.32 9.85 11.46
N GLY A 120 1.72 10.90 10.91
CA GLY A 120 2.24 12.27 10.97
C GLY A 120 2.15 12.87 12.38
N GLU A 121 1.04 12.65 13.07
CA GLU A 121 0.79 13.15 14.43
C GLU A 121 1.68 12.47 15.48
N GLU A 122 1.87 11.14 15.40
CA GLU A 122 2.81 10.41 16.28
C GLU A 122 4.27 10.87 16.10
N GLN A 123 4.67 11.23 14.87
CA GLN A 123 6.02 11.74 14.61
C GLN A 123 6.23 13.16 15.13
N VAL A 124 5.17 13.98 15.20
CA VAL A 124 5.22 15.34 15.78
C VAL A 124 5.28 15.29 17.31
N ILE A 125 4.57 14.35 17.96
CA ILE A 125 4.59 14.19 19.42
C ILE A 125 5.96 13.71 19.92
N LYS A 126 6.56 12.71 19.26
CA LYS A 126 7.93 12.25 19.61
C LYS A 126 9.01 13.32 19.41
N LYS A 127 8.81 14.26 18.49
CA LYS A 127 9.72 15.42 18.30
C LYS A 127 9.57 16.47 19.41
N LYS A 128 8.38 16.65 19.96
CA LYS A 128 8.11 17.56 21.09
C LYS A 128 8.65 17.04 22.42
N GLU A 129 8.58 15.74 22.67
CA GLU A 129 9.16 15.14 23.89
C GLU A 129 10.71 15.21 23.88
N ASN A 130 11.34 15.08 22.71
CA ASN A 130 12.79 15.16 22.57
C ASN A 130 13.36 16.59 22.48
N THR A 131 12.50 17.62 22.59
CA THR A 131 12.89 19.05 22.66
C THR A 131 12.79 19.63 24.07
N VAL A 132 12.42 18.82 25.07
CA VAL A 132 12.63 19.16 26.49
C VAL A 132 14.08 18.82 26.89
N ARG A 133 15.04 19.36 26.14
CA ARG A 133 16.40 19.56 26.64
C ARG A 133 16.60 21.05 26.74
N GLU A 134 17.00 21.52 27.91
CA GLU A 134 17.04 22.94 28.24
C GLU A 134 17.76 23.75 27.15
N PRO A 135 17.23 24.93 26.78
CA PRO A 135 17.87 25.79 25.79
C PRO A 135 19.26 26.20 26.28
N PHE A 136 20.22 26.26 25.35
CA PHE A 136 21.65 26.37 25.66
C PHE A 136 22.03 27.63 26.49
N TRP A 137 21.17 28.65 26.53
CA TRP A 137 21.38 29.90 27.28
C TRP A 137 21.16 29.71 28.78
N LYS A 138 20.28 28.78 29.18
CA LYS A 138 20.07 28.43 30.61
C LYS A 138 21.28 27.72 31.22
N ARG A 139 22.16 27.14 30.40
CA ARG A 139 23.39 26.47 30.85
C ARG A 139 24.54 27.46 31.08
N ALA A 140 24.43 28.70 30.59
CA ALA A 140 25.47 29.73 30.68
C ALA A 140 25.36 30.64 31.93
N PHE A 141 24.25 30.60 32.68
CA PHE A 141 24.04 31.43 33.87
C PHE A 141 24.38 30.75 35.21
N ARG A 142 25.15 29.65 35.20
CA ARG A 142 25.61 28.98 36.44
C ARG A 142 27.12 29.15 36.65
N THR A 143 27.65 30.32 36.28
CA THR A 143 29.00 30.73 36.64
C THR A 143 28.90 32.12 37.25
N GLY A 144 28.83 32.16 38.58
CA GLY A 144 28.94 33.40 39.36
C GLY A 144 27.72 33.70 40.22
N ASP A 145 27.65 33.08 41.41
CA ASP A 145 27.25 33.77 42.64
C ASP A 145 27.61 32.93 43.89
N LYS A 146 28.59 33.45 44.65
CA LYS A 146 28.80 33.50 46.12
C LYS A 146 28.31 32.30 46.98
N ALA A 147 29.19 31.57 47.68
CA ALA A 147 29.85 31.89 48.97
C ALA A 147 28.88 32.04 50.16
N ILE A 148 29.31 31.55 51.36
CA ILE A 148 28.70 31.58 52.72
C ILE A 148 27.86 30.31 53.03
N ASP A 149 28.00 29.52 54.11
CA ASP A 149 28.89 29.42 55.27
C ASP A 149 28.92 27.95 55.77
N GLY A 150 29.92 27.57 56.56
CA GLY A 150 30.18 26.19 56.98
C GLY A 150 29.31 25.62 58.11
N GLN A 151 29.39 24.30 58.29
CA GLN A 151 29.57 23.61 59.58
C GLN A 151 29.81 22.10 59.37
N GLU A 152 30.51 21.53 60.35
CA GLU A 152 31.21 20.26 60.43
C GLU A 152 30.28 19.02 60.50
N GLU A 153 30.77 17.86 60.07
CA GLU A 153 30.98 16.70 60.97
C GLU A 153 31.63 15.54 60.20
N GLY A 154 32.73 15.03 60.75
CA GLY A 154 33.48 13.91 60.19
C GLY A 154 32.85 12.55 60.49
N ARG A 155 33.13 11.57 59.63
CA ARG A 155 33.20 10.15 59.99
C ARG A 155 34.03 9.34 58.97
N ASN A 156 35.33 9.31 59.24
CA ASN A 156 36.17 8.12 59.41
C ASN A 156 35.76 6.80 58.70
N ARG A 157 36.60 6.30 57.77
CA ARG A 157 37.45 5.08 57.92
C ARG A 157 37.84 4.46 56.57
N GLN A 158 39.17 4.33 56.40
CA GLN A 158 39.95 3.16 55.91
C GLN A 158 39.52 2.53 54.57
N GLU A 159 40.34 2.68 53.54
CA GLU A 159 41.42 1.73 53.19
C GLU A 159 40.88 0.33 52.89
N GLU A 160 41.03 -0.13 51.64
CA GLU A 160 41.91 -1.26 51.34
C GLU A 160 41.94 -1.58 49.83
N ILE A 161 43.17 -1.61 49.30
CA ILE A 161 43.74 -2.61 48.37
C ILE A 161 43.17 -2.56 46.93
N ASP A 162 43.82 -1.95 45.94
CA ASP A 162 45.21 -2.08 45.44
C ASP A 162 45.48 -3.39 44.68
N ARG A 163 46.07 -3.24 43.47
CA ARG A 163 46.90 -4.19 42.71
C ARG A 163 46.19 -5.25 41.84
N SER A 164 46.28 -5.06 40.52
CA SER A 164 47.30 -5.65 39.62
C SER A 164 46.79 -6.95 39.02
N SER A 165 46.82 -7.22 37.72
CA SER A 165 47.98 -7.20 36.81
C SER A 165 47.42 -7.32 35.38
N VAL A 166 47.63 -6.35 34.49
CA VAL A 166 48.66 -6.36 33.43
C VAL A 166 48.94 -7.75 32.85
N GLY A 167 48.35 -8.03 31.67
CA GLY A 167 48.78 -9.09 30.76
C GLY A 167 49.28 -8.49 29.45
N SER A 168 50.60 -8.29 29.36
CA SER A 168 51.32 -7.83 28.17
C SER A 168 51.60 -9.01 27.21
N VAL A 169 51.32 -8.93 25.91
CA VAL A 169 52.28 -8.57 24.82
C VAL A 169 52.94 -9.77 24.09
N ARG A 170 52.83 -9.72 22.72
CA ARG A 170 53.74 -10.21 21.63
C ARG A 170 53.69 -11.69 21.21
N ARG A 171 53.39 -11.96 19.91
CA ARG A 171 54.30 -12.22 18.73
C ARG A 171 55.03 -13.57 18.87
N SER A 172 55.17 -14.48 17.90
CA SER A 172 55.22 -14.41 16.42
C SER A 172 55.57 -15.80 15.85
N ARG A 173 55.51 -15.97 14.51
CA ARG A 173 56.28 -16.88 13.61
C ARG A 173 55.81 -18.35 13.47
N GLU A 174 55.45 -18.80 12.26
CA GLU A 174 56.22 -19.38 11.11
C GLU A 174 55.77 -20.86 10.99
N SER A 175 54.99 -21.25 9.97
CA SER A 175 55.38 -21.82 8.67
C SER A 175 56.15 -23.15 8.74
N SER A 176 55.49 -24.23 8.34
CA SER A 176 55.96 -25.25 7.37
C SER A 176 54.78 -26.17 7.01
#